data_AF-R2XK51-F1
#
_entry.id   AF-R2XK51-F1
#
_cell.length_a   1.000
_cell.length_b   1.000
_cell.length_c   1.000
_cell.angle_alpha   90.00
_cell.angle_beta   90.00
_cell.angle_gamma   90.00
#
_symmetry.space_group_name_H-M   'P 1'
#
loop_
_entity.id
_entity.type
_entity.pdbx_description
1 polymer ?
#
loop_
_entity_poly.entity_id
_entity_poly.type
_entity_poly.pdbx_seq_one_letter_code
_entity_poly.pdbx_strand_id
1 'polypeptide(L)'
;MKLFRIFVHIIQSGLIYVIYLMNDLYKNHLGFMRNVSFYSHKVNNSAVGSKLFLLPVVLVVIALLLTLKKRTIESFLLVMISGLFLVWQLFFTLEASPIYYLISAILCLGVLLQLAVVLLMRSSSNGLLK
;
A
#
# COMPACT_ATOMS: atom_id res chain seq x y z
N MET A 1 9.57 -19.82 -7.75
CA MET A 1 9.45 -18.72 -6.74
C MET A 1 10.31 -17.50 -7.03
N LYS A 2 11.60 -17.65 -7.39
CA LYS A 2 12.48 -16.49 -7.70
C LYS A 2 11.93 -15.58 -8.81
N LEU A 3 11.44 -16.17 -9.91
CA LEU A 3 10.90 -15.41 -11.05
C LEU A 3 9.65 -14.59 -10.68
N PHE A 4 8.72 -15.20 -9.93
CA PHE A 4 7.52 -14.52 -9.43
C PHE A 4 7.88 -13.35 -8.50
N ARG A 5 8.84 -13.53 -7.59
CA ARG A 5 9.30 -12.46 -6.71
C ARG A 5 9.88 -11.28 -7.50
N ILE A 6 10.74 -11.56 -8.49
CA ILE A 6 11.29 -10.52 -9.37
C ILE A 6 10.17 -9.78 -10.10
N PHE A 7 9.20 -10.51 -10.64
CA PHE A 7 8.04 -9.91 -11.30
C PHE A 7 7.23 -8.99 -10.35
N VAL A 8 6.98 -9.42 -9.11
CA VAL A 8 6.29 -8.59 -8.12
C VAL A 8 7.09 -7.33 -7.78
N HIS A 9 8.41 -7.42 -7.63
CA HIS A 9 9.23 -6.23 -7.40
C HIS A 9 9.26 -5.28 -8.60
N ILE A 10 9.23 -5.80 -9.84
CA ILE A 10 9.10 -4.96 -11.04
C ILE A 10 7.76 -4.21 -10.99
N ILE A 11 6.66 -4.89 -10.64
CA ILE A 11 5.36 -4.23 -10.47
C ILE A 11 5.44 -3.16 -9.38
N GLN A 12 6.02 -3.44 -8.22
CA GLN A 12 6.16 -2.47 -7.13
C GLN A 12 6.97 -1.24 -7.54
N SER A 13 8.07 -1.42 -8.27
CA SER A 13 8.85 -0.32 -8.84
C SER A 13 8.02 0.49 -9.84
N GLY A 14 7.26 -0.18 -10.70
CA GLY A 14 6.32 0.47 -11.63
C GLY A 14 5.25 1.28 -10.90
N LEU A 15 4.69 0.75 -9.81
CA LEU A 15 3.71 1.44 -8.97
C LEU A 15 4.29 2.74 -8.36
N ILE A 16 5.52 2.70 -7.86
CA ILE A 16 6.21 3.89 -7.34
C ILE A 16 6.44 4.91 -8.47
N TYR A 17 6.86 4.45 -9.65
CA TYR A 17 7.05 5.32 -10.80
C TYR A 17 5.74 5.97 -11.27
N VAL A 18 4.63 5.25 -11.21
CA VAL A 18 3.31 5.80 -11.51
C VAL A 18 2.99 6.97 -10.57
N ILE A 19 3.24 6.85 -9.26
CA ILE A 19 3.01 7.96 -8.29
C ILE A 19 3.71 9.25 -8.76
N TYR A 20 4.94 9.15 -9.25
CA TYR A 20 5.70 10.28 -9.78
C TYR A 20 5.01 10.90 -11.01
N LEU A 21 4.63 10.08 -12.00
CA LEU A 21 3.95 10.53 -13.22
C LEU A 21 2.57 11.17 -12.97
N MET A 22 1.85 10.71 -11.94
CA MET A 22 0.47 11.15 -11.69
C MET A 22 0.36 12.61 -11.24
N ASN A 23 1.43 13.15 -10.64
CA ASN A 23 1.46 14.55 -10.18
C ASN A 23 1.27 15.54 -11.35
N ASP A 24 1.66 15.15 -12.56
CA ASP A 24 1.51 15.97 -13.77
C ASP A 24 0.22 15.64 -14.54
N LEU A 25 -0.23 14.39 -14.52
CA LEU A 25 -1.34 13.94 -15.37
C LEU A 25 -2.74 14.34 -14.86
N TYR A 26 -2.94 14.36 -13.54
CA TYR A 26 -4.29 14.48 -12.95
C TYR A 26 -4.63 15.84 -12.34
N LYS A 27 -3.67 16.79 -12.27
CA LYS A 27 -3.93 18.16 -11.82
C LYS A 27 -4.98 18.89 -12.69
N ASN A 28 -5.16 18.46 -13.93
CA ASN A 28 -6.03 19.13 -14.90
C ASN A 28 -7.36 18.40 -15.16
N HIS A 29 -7.59 17.22 -14.57
CA HIS A 29 -8.77 16.41 -14.87
C HIS A 29 -9.93 16.69 -13.89
N LEU A 30 -10.64 17.80 -14.13
CA LEU A 30 -11.81 18.27 -13.35
C LEU A 30 -12.84 17.18 -13.02
N GLY A 31 -13.11 16.26 -13.96
CA GLY A 31 -14.04 15.15 -13.74
C GLY A 31 -13.55 14.13 -12.70
N PHE A 32 -12.24 13.91 -12.60
CA PHE A 32 -11.66 13.02 -11.59
C PHE A 32 -11.76 13.67 -10.21
N MET A 33 -11.42 14.96 -10.12
CA MET A 33 -11.50 15.75 -8.88
C MET A 33 -12.91 15.78 -8.29
N ARG A 34 -13.92 16.06 -9.12
CA ARG A 34 -15.31 16.14 -8.69
C ARG A 34 -15.83 14.79 -8.18
N ASN A 35 -15.52 13.71 -8.90
CA ASN A 35 -15.95 12.37 -8.51
C ASN A 35 -15.27 11.93 -7.22
N VAL A 36 -13.95 12.15 -7.09
CA VAL A 36 -13.20 11.80 -5.89
C VAL A 36 -13.74 12.53 -4.66
N SER A 37 -14.00 13.84 -4.76
CA SER A 37 -14.62 14.62 -3.67
C SER A 37 -16.00 14.10 -3.29
N PHE A 38 -16.87 13.83 -4.28
CA PHE A 38 -18.22 13.32 -4.05
C PHE A 38 -18.22 11.95 -3.36
N TYR A 39 -17.42 11.01 -3.86
CA TYR A 39 -17.34 9.67 -3.29
C TYR A 39 -16.61 9.66 -1.95
N SER A 40 -15.64 10.55 -1.73
CA SER A 40 -14.95 10.72 -0.45
C SER A 40 -15.94 11.01 0.69
N HIS A 41 -16.85 11.96 0.52
CA HIS A 41 -17.87 12.26 1.54
C HIS A 41 -18.78 11.07 1.81
N LYS A 42 -19.22 10.37 0.75
CA LYS A 42 -20.07 9.18 0.90
C LYS A 42 -19.35 8.04 1.64
N VAL A 43 -18.07 7.84 1.35
CA VAL A 43 -17.22 6.85 2.05
C VAL A 43 -17.04 7.25 3.50
N ASN A 44 -16.71 8.52 3.79
CA ASN A 44 -16.48 8.98 5.16
C ASN A 44 -17.73 8.81 6.04
N ASN A 45 -18.92 9.03 5.48
CA ASN A 45 -20.19 8.85 6.19
C ASN A 45 -20.61 7.37 6.37
N SER A 46 -19.90 6.43 5.75
CA SER A 46 -20.16 5.01 5.93
C SER A 46 -19.47 4.45 7.18
N ALA A 47 -20.07 3.42 7.78
CA ALA A 47 -19.54 2.77 8.99
C ALA A 47 -18.13 2.15 8.80
N VAL A 48 -17.80 1.76 7.57
CA VAL A 48 -16.49 1.19 7.21
C VAL A 48 -15.52 2.31 6.80
N GLY A 49 -15.98 3.27 5.99
CA GLY A 49 -15.12 4.31 5.44
C GLY A 49 -14.56 5.27 6.48
N SER A 50 -15.34 5.60 7.51
CA SER A 50 -14.88 6.37 8.68
C SER A 50 -13.73 5.71 9.45
N LYS A 51 -13.51 4.40 9.25
CA LYS A 51 -12.47 3.62 9.92
C LYS A 51 -11.32 3.23 9.00
N LEU A 52 -11.33 3.64 7.72
CA LEU A 52 -10.29 3.27 6.75
C LEU A 52 -8.89 3.75 7.16
N PHE A 53 -8.80 4.83 7.95
CA PHE A 53 -7.53 5.31 8.51
C PHE A 53 -6.84 4.28 9.44
N LEU A 54 -7.56 3.30 9.96
CA LEU A 54 -6.99 2.22 10.77
C LEU A 54 -6.29 1.15 9.93
N LEU A 55 -6.61 1.03 8.63
CA LEU A 55 -6.04 0.01 7.77
C LEU A 55 -4.50 0.08 7.70
N PRO A 56 -3.87 1.24 7.43
CA PRO A 56 -2.40 1.36 7.47
C PRO A 56 -1.80 0.95 8.82
N VAL A 57 -2.46 1.30 9.93
CA VAL A 57 -2.00 0.93 11.28
C VAL A 57 -1.99 -0.58 11.45
N VAL A 58 -3.09 -1.25 11.08
CA VAL A 58 -3.20 -2.71 11.14
C VAL A 58 -2.13 -3.38 10.28
N LEU A 59 -1.89 -2.87 9.06
CA LEU A 59 -0.87 -3.41 8.17
C LEU A 59 0.56 -3.27 8.74
N VAL A 60 0.88 -2.14 9.37
CA VAL A 60 2.16 -1.95 10.06
C VAL A 60 2.31 -2.95 11.22
N VAL A 61 1.27 -3.14 12.03
CA VAL A 61 1.31 -4.12 13.14
C VAL A 61 1.54 -5.53 12.61
N ILE A 62 0.84 -5.94 11.55
CA ILE A 62 1.05 -7.24 10.90
C ILE A 62 2.49 -7.37 10.38
N ALA A 63 3.00 -6.33 9.71
CA ALA A 63 4.37 -6.31 9.19
C ALA A 63 5.41 -6.49 10.30
N LEU A 64 5.25 -5.80 11.43
CA LEU A 64 6.13 -5.91 12.58
C LEU A 64 6.07 -7.31 13.19
N LEU A 65 4.87 -7.86 13.42
CA LEU A 65 4.70 -9.22 13.96
C LEU A 65 5.35 -10.28 13.06
N LEU A 66 5.20 -10.16 11.74
CA LEU A 66 5.83 -11.07 10.79
C LEU A 66 7.36 -10.96 10.82
N THR A 67 7.89 -9.73 10.92
CA THR A 67 9.34 -9.47 10.98
C THR A 67 9.96 -9.96 12.27
N LEU A 68 9.29 -9.78 13.41
CA LEU A 68 9.75 -10.30 14.71
C LEU A 68 9.86 -11.83 14.69
N LYS A 69 8.92 -12.50 14.04
CA LYS A 69 8.91 -13.97 13.96
C LYS A 69 9.96 -14.53 13.00
N LYS A 70 10.31 -13.81 11.92
CA LYS A 70 11.37 -14.21 10.99
C LYS A 70 11.95 -12.99 10.27
N ARG A 71 13.18 -12.62 10.63
CA ARG A 71 13.88 -11.45 10.07
C ARG A 71 14.45 -11.77 8.70
N THR A 72 13.70 -11.46 7.65
CA THR A 72 14.16 -11.53 6.25
C THR A 72 14.15 -10.15 5.61
N ILE A 73 14.91 -9.99 4.52
CA ILE A 73 14.89 -8.75 3.72
C ILE A 73 13.46 -8.40 3.30
N GLU A 74 12.66 -9.39 2.86
CA GLU A 74 11.27 -9.16 2.45
C GLU A 74 10.37 -8.67 3.59
N SER A 75 10.58 -9.20 4.81
CA SER A 75 9.84 -8.74 5.99
C SER A 75 10.21 -7.31 6.37
N PHE A 76 11.48 -6.93 6.20
CA PHE A 76 11.92 -5.56 6.42
C PHE A 76 11.33 -4.61 5.37
N LEU A 77 11.34 -5.00 4.09
CA LEU A 77 10.66 -4.25 3.01
C LEU A 77 9.17 -4.08 3.28
N LEU A 78 8.50 -5.10 3.83
CA LEU A 78 7.09 -5.02 4.22
C LEU A 78 6.87 -3.94 5.31
N VAL A 79 7.74 -3.89 6.32
CA VAL A 79 7.67 -2.85 7.37
C VAL A 79 7.88 -1.47 6.75
N MET A 80 8.87 -1.31 5.88
CA MET A 80 9.15 -0.02 5.24
C MET A 80 7.97 0.49 4.40
N ILE A 81 7.43 -0.33 3.50
CA ILE A 81 6.33 0.10 2.62
C ILE A 81 5.02 0.35 3.42
N SER A 82 4.78 -0.44 4.47
CA SER A 82 3.63 -0.22 5.37
C SER A 82 3.79 1.06 6.18
N GLY A 83 5.02 1.35 6.66
CA GLY A 83 5.33 2.60 7.34
C GLY A 83 5.16 3.81 6.43
N LEU A 84 5.62 3.74 5.19
CA LEU A 84 5.43 4.79 4.19
C LEU A 84 3.95 5.02 3.89
N PHE A 85 3.15 3.94 3.80
CA PHE A 85 1.69 4.07 3.65
C PHE A 85 1.03 4.75 4.86
N LEU A 86 1.44 4.39 6.08
CA LEU A 86 0.95 5.03 7.30
C LEU A 86 1.32 6.53 7.35
N VAL A 87 2.57 6.88 7.06
CA VAL A 87 3.02 8.28 6.97
C VAL A 87 2.20 9.04 5.93
N TRP A 88 2.00 8.47 4.74
CA TRP A 88 1.16 9.10 3.71
C TRP A 88 -0.25 9.43 4.22
N GLN A 89 -0.88 8.49 4.93
CA GLN A 89 -2.24 8.64 5.45
C GLN A 89 -2.34 9.61 6.63
N LEU A 90 -1.29 9.78 7.43
CA LEU A 90 -1.29 10.69 8.58
C LEU A 90 -0.97 12.14 8.22
N PHE A 91 -0.07 12.34 7.26
CA PHE A 91 0.47 13.68 6.96
C PHE A 91 -0.15 14.36 5.73
N PHE A 92 -0.84 13.61 4.87
CA PHE A 92 -1.49 14.16 3.69
C PHE A 92 -2.99 14.01 3.77
N THR A 93 -3.71 14.98 3.20
CA THR A 93 -5.16 14.96 3.09
C THR A 93 -5.58 15.14 1.63
N LEU A 94 -6.83 14.81 1.31
CA LEU A 94 -7.40 15.05 -0.01
C LEU A 94 -7.32 16.52 -0.43
N GLU A 95 -7.54 17.43 0.52
CA GLU A 95 -7.51 18.88 0.30
C GLU A 95 -6.11 19.36 -0.08
N ALA A 96 -5.07 18.76 0.52
CA ALA A 96 -3.67 19.08 0.25
C ALA A 96 -3.14 18.44 -1.04
N SER A 97 -3.59 17.23 -1.38
CA SER A 97 -3.16 16.51 -2.57
C SER A 97 -4.35 15.93 -3.31
N PRO A 98 -4.70 16.46 -4.49
CA PRO A 98 -5.88 15.99 -5.21
C PRO A 98 -5.78 14.52 -5.69
N ILE A 99 -4.56 13.99 -5.78
CA ILE A 99 -4.27 12.58 -6.10
C ILE A 99 -4.17 11.68 -4.85
N TYR A 100 -4.56 12.19 -3.67
CA TYR A 100 -4.42 11.52 -2.37
C TYR A 100 -4.89 10.06 -2.35
N TYR A 101 -6.13 9.80 -2.80
CA TYR A 101 -6.68 8.45 -2.77
C TYR A 101 -6.00 7.50 -3.74
N LEU A 102 -5.45 8.03 -4.83
CA LEU A 102 -4.78 7.23 -5.83
C LEU A 102 -3.40 6.79 -5.34
N ILE A 103 -2.63 7.71 -4.76
CA ILE A 103 -1.37 7.36 -4.08
C ILE A 103 -1.65 6.38 -2.95
N SER A 104 -2.71 6.60 -2.15
CA SER A 104 -3.11 5.69 -1.08
C SER A 104 -3.44 4.29 -1.59
N ALA A 105 -4.16 4.17 -2.71
CA ALA A 105 -4.47 2.89 -3.34
C ALA A 105 -3.21 2.18 -3.86
N ILE A 106 -2.29 2.93 -4.48
CA ILE A 106 -1.01 2.40 -4.97
C ILE A 106 -0.15 1.88 -3.81
N LEU A 107 -0.04 2.65 -2.73
CA LEU A 107 0.71 2.26 -1.54
C LEU A 107 0.09 1.03 -0.85
N CYS A 108 -1.23 1.00 -0.70
CA CYS A 108 -1.95 -0.16 -0.20
C CYS A 108 -1.68 -1.41 -1.05
N LEU A 109 -1.76 -1.30 -2.37
CA LEU A 109 -1.44 -2.40 -3.29
C LEU A 109 0.02 -2.86 -3.14
N GLY A 110 0.96 -1.93 -3.02
CA GLY A 110 2.37 -2.23 -2.76
C GLY A 110 2.58 -3.05 -1.48
N VAL A 111 1.89 -2.68 -0.39
CA VAL A 111 1.90 -3.42 0.88
C VAL A 111 1.34 -4.83 0.71
N LEU A 112 0.19 -4.97 0.04
CA LEU A 112 -0.46 -6.28 -0.18
C LEU A 112 0.41 -7.21 -1.04
N LEU A 113 1.03 -6.68 -2.09
CA LEU A 113 1.98 -7.43 -2.91
C LEU A 113 3.21 -7.89 -2.10
N GLN A 114 3.76 -7.00 -1.27
CA GLN A 114 4.89 -7.36 -0.42
C GLN A 114 4.51 -8.40 0.63
N LEU A 115 3.31 -8.29 1.20
CA LEU A 115 2.77 -9.27 2.14
C LEU A 115 2.63 -10.65 1.49
N ALA A 116 2.11 -10.71 0.26
CA ALA A 116 2.02 -11.96 -0.50
C ALA A 116 3.40 -12.59 -0.72
N VAL A 117 4.43 -11.80 -1.06
CA VAL A 117 5.81 -12.30 -1.21
C VAL A 117 6.33 -12.89 0.10
N VAL A 118 6.16 -12.19 1.23
CA VAL A 118 6.59 -12.66 2.56
C VAL A 118 5.90 -13.98 2.93
N LEU A 119 4.59 -14.08 2.75
CA LEU A 119 3.82 -15.28 3.08
C LEU A 119 4.20 -16.47 2.20
N LEU A 120 4.38 -16.26 0.90
CA LEU A 120 4.80 -17.30 -0.04
C LEU A 120 6.21 -17.82 0.28
N MET A 121 7.17 -16.94 0.56
CA MET A 121 8.52 -17.35 0.96
C MET A 121 8.52 -18.16 2.27
N ARG A 122 7.61 -17.82 3.19
CA ARG A 122 7.45 -18.56 4.43
C ARG A 122 6.88 -19.96 4.20
N SER A 123 5.86 -20.08 3.34
CA SER A 123 5.25 -21.36 2.97
C SER A 123 6.29 -22.32 2.39
N SER A 124 7.11 -21.84 1.44
CA SER A 124 8.17 -22.67 0.85
C SER A 124 9.28 -23.06 1.82
N SER A 125 9.62 -22.20 2.79
CA SER A 125 10.61 -22.54 3.83
C SER A 125 10.10 -23.60 4.81
N ASN A 126 8.80 -23.65 5.08
CA ASN A 126 8.20 -24.62 6.00
C ASN A 126 7.92 -25.97 5.30
N GLY A 127 7.75 -25.99 3.97
CA GLY A 127 7.56 -27.21 3.19
C GLY A 127 8.84 -28.05 2.98
N LEU A 128 10.03 -27.48 3.23
CA LEU A 128 11.33 -28.17 3.14
C LEU A 128 11.72 -28.93 4.42
N LEU A 129 10.88 -28.89 5.45
CA LEU A 129 11.04 -29.59 6.74
C LEU A 129 10.00 -30.73 6.91
N LYS A 130 9.37 -31.17 5.83
CA LYS A 130 8.54 -32.38 5.80
C LYS A 130 9.18 -33.44 4.91
#